data_AF-A0A2K2UC18-F1
#
_entry.id   AF-A0A2K2UC18-F1
#
_cell.length_a   1.000
_cell.length_b   1.000
_cell.length_c   1.000
_cell.angle_alpha   90.00
_cell.angle_beta   90.00
_cell.angle_gamma   90.00
#
_symmetry.space_group_name_H-M   'P 1'
#
loop_
_entity.id
_entity.type
_entity.pdbx_description
1 polymer ?
#
loop_
_entity_poly.entity_id
_entity_poly.type
_entity_poly.pdbx_seq_one_letter_code
_entity_poly.pdbx_strand_id
1 'polypeptide(L)'
;MSKKDEKPATKTASDVSPTRTKATWKPGVTDDSIPFFRCATCGSVVQGIDGPNGPTFSGLVRRPDVKLPYATNSFAPSCCGAPMEPLTGPTAQTSAAFELRYDIVGGFDENALRVYWTSNEGAAPRWIALKTFMGSQLKYVMPDKQPPLVFALGDEDAYAYCDEDPCVCCTFHCKRGFEIYAYVDGIGLVSMPIHREDLLG
;
A
#
# COMPACT_ATOMS: atom_id res chain seq x y z
N MET A 1 30.59 -42.57 11.76
CA MET A 1 30.43 -41.78 12.99
C MET A 1 30.62 -40.31 12.61
N SER A 2 29.55 -39.75 12.02
CA SER A 2 28.65 -38.75 12.61
C SER A 2 29.22 -37.34 12.53
N LYS A 3 28.70 -36.60 11.54
CA LYS A 3 28.81 -35.15 11.40
C LYS A 3 28.49 -34.52 12.75
N LYS A 4 29.42 -33.72 13.29
CA LYS A 4 29.15 -32.88 14.45
C LYS A 4 28.05 -31.91 14.05
N ASP A 5 26.95 -31.96 14.77
CA ASP A 5 25.85 -31.00 14.70
C ASP A 5 26.41 -29.60 14.94
N GLU A 6 26.52 -28.82 13.86
CA GLU A 6 26.83 -27.41 13.92
C GLU A 6 25.58 -26.68 14.39
N LYS A 7 25.57 -26.30 15.66
CA LYS A 7 24.48 -25.57 16.31
C LYS A 7 24.27 -24.26 15.54
N PRO A 8 23.06 -23.91 15.06
CA PRO A 8 22.86 -22.69 14.30
C PRO A 8 23.27 -21.48 15.15
N ALA A 9 24.14 -20.65 14.59
CA ALA A 9 24.66 -19.46 15.24
C ALA A 9 23.49 -18.57 15.71
N THR A 10 23.51 -18.20 16.99
CA THR A 10 22.52 -17.29 17.55
C THR A 10 22.78 -15.90 16.96
N LYS A 11 21.91 -15.45 16.04
CA LYS A 11 21.95 -14.10 15.48
C LYS A 11 22.01 -13.08 16.63
N THR A 12 23.06 -12.28 16.65
CA THR A 12 23.23 -11.17 17.58
C THR A 12 22.28 -10.03 17.21
N ALA A 13 22.03 -9.07 18.13
CA ALA A 13 21.19 -7.91 17.83
C ALA A 13 21.74 -7.04 16.66
N SER A 14 23.02 -7.20 16.31
CA SER A 14 23.65 -6.59 15.12
C SER A 14 23.36 -7.32 13.80
N ASP A 15 22.73 -8.51 13.84
CA ASP A 15 22.38 -9.31 12.65
C ASP A 15 20.91 -9.14 12.23
N VAL A 16 20.19 -8.24 12.90
CA VAL A 16 18.81 -7.88 12.58
C VAL A 16 18.81 -6.65 11.67
N SER A 17 18.13 -6.77 10.54
CA SER A 17 18.01 -5.68 9.57
C SER A 17 17.44 -4.40 10.21
N PRO A 18 17.97 -3.21 9.86
CA PRO A 18 17.46 -1.93 10.36
C PRO A 18 16.02 -1.63 9.93
N THR A 19 15.49 -2.33 8.92
CA THR A 19 14.10 -2.18 8.47
C THR A 19 13.13 -3.12 9.20
N ARG A 20 13.64 -4.07 10.00
CA ARG A 20 12.80 -5.02 10.73
C ARG A 20 11.96 -4.33 11.80
N THR A 21 10.67 -4.63 11.82
CA THR A 21 9.77 -4.20 12.89
C THR A 21 10.19 -4.76 14.25
N LYS A 22 10.00 -3.96 15.30
CA LYS A 22 10.10 -4.43 16.70
C LYS A 22 8.74 -4.81 17.29
N ALA A 23 7.64 -4.57 16.57
CA ALA A 23 6.32 -4.89 17.03
C ALA A 23 6.11 -6.42 17.13
N THR A 24 5.38 -6.87 18.14
CA THR A 24 5.02 -8.29 18.33
C THR A 24 3.67 -8.64 17.71
N TRP A 25 2.87 -7.63 17.38
CA TRP A 25 1.60 -7.72 16.65
C TRP A 25 1.41 -6.43 15.85
N LYS A 26 0.62 -6.49 14.77
CA LYS A 26 0.31 -5.33 13.95
C LYS A 26 -1.21 -5.06 13.92
N PRO A 27 -1.66 -3.83 14.26
CA PRO A 27 -3.02 -3.41 13.97
C PRO A 27 -3.28 -3.37 12.46
N GLY A 28 -4.51 -3.62 12.05
CA GLY A 28 -4.92 -3.32 10.67
C GLY A 28 -5.11 -1.83 10.45
N VAL A 29 -5.30 -1.46 9.20
CA VAL A 29 -5.70 -0.10 8.80
C VAL A 29 -7.15 -0.17 8.32
N THR A 30 -7.96 0.84 8.61
CA THR A 30 -9.33 0.88 8.10
C THR A 30 -9.37 0.97 6.57
N ASP A 31 -10.50 0.56 6.00
CA ASP A 31 -10.73 0.60 4.55
C ASP A 31 -10.99 2.02 4.01
N ASP A 32 -10.97 3.04 4.88
CA ASP A 32 -11.07 4.44 4.45
C ASP A 32 -9.98 4.72 3.39
N SER A 33 -10.38 5.25 2.24
CA SER A 33 -9.44 5.55 1.15
C SER A 33 -8.70 6.86 1.37
N ILE A 34 -7.45 6.93 0.91
CA ILE A 34 -6.73 8.19 0.83
C ILE A 34 -7.44 9.11 -0.17
N PRO A 35 -7.80 10.35 0.19
CA PRO A 35 -8.46 11.25 -0.73
C PRO A 35 -7.45 11.85 -1.72
N PHE A 36 -7.74 11.72 -3.01
CA PHE A 36 -7.03 12.38 -4.09
C PHE A 36 -7.98 13.28 -4.86
N PHE A 37 -7.52 14.45 -5.31
CA PHE A 37 -8.33 15.40 -6.07
C PHE A 37 -7.59 15.90 -7.31
N ARG A 38 -8.32 16.20 -8.38
CA ARG A 38 -7.80 16.73 -9.64
C ARG A 38 -8.49 18.05 -10.00
N CYS A 39 -7.72 19.00 -10.49
CA CYS A 39 -8.26 20.22 -11.09
C CYS A 39 -8.75 19.90 -12.51
N ALA A 40 -10.02 20.18 -12.80
CA ALA A 40 -10.59 19.98 -14.13
C ALA A 40 -9.90 20.84 -15.21
N THR A 41 -9.40 22.03 -14.84
CA THR A 41 -8.81 23.00 -15.77
C THR A 41 -7.34 22.69 -16.09
N CYS A 42 -6.46 22.61 -15.09
CA CYS A 42 -5.03 22.43 -15.32
C CYS A 42 -4.53 21.00 -15.13
N GLY A 43 -5.37 20.09 -14.61
CA GLY A 43 -5.01 18.70 -14.36
C GLY A 43 -4.09 18.47 -13.15
N SER A 44 -3.78 19.50 -12.35
CA SER A 44 -3.03 19.33 -11.09
C SER A 44 -3.75 18.35 -10.16
N VAL A 45 -2.99 17.51 -9.49
CA VAL A 45 -3.49 16.51 -8.54
C VAL A 45 -2.96 16.81 -7.14
N VAL A 46 -3.82 16.69 -6.13
CA VAL A 46 -3.46 16.82 -4.71
C VAL A 46 -3.90 15.60 -3.93
N GLN A 47 -3.11 15.21 -2.92
CA GLN A 47 -3.40 14.13 -1.99
C GLN A 47 -3.70 14.74 -0.61
N GLY A 48 -4.74 14.26 0.07
CA GLY A 48 -4.94 14.57 1.49
C GLY A 48 -4.04 13.70 2.36
N ILE A 49 -3.33 14.33 3.28
CA ILE A 49 -2.35 13.67 4.16
C ILE A 49 -2.88 13.51 5.59
N ASP A 50 -3.54 14.55 6.12
CA ASP A 50 -3.91 14.65 7.53
C ASP A 50 -5.28 15.31 7.69
N GLY A 51 -5.96 15.06 8.81
CA GLY A 51 -7.21 15.69 9.21
C GLY A 51 -7.06 16.41 10.55
N PRO A 52 -8.12 17.00 11.12
CA PRO A 52 -8.04 17.71 12.41
C PRO A 52 -7.84 16.78 13.61
N ASN A 53 -8.01 15.47 13.42
CA ASN A 53 -7.93 14.46 14.49
C ASN A 53 -6.78 13.49 14.21
N GLY A 54 -6.03 13.14 15.27
CA GLY A 54 -4.98 12.12 15.20
C GLY A 54 -5.53 10.70 14.96
N PRO A 55 -4.63 9.70 14.86
CA PRO A 55 -5.02 8.31 14.64
C PRO A 55 -5.91 7.78 15.78
N THR A 56 -6.96 7.05 15.44
CA THR A 56 -7.86 6.43 16.43
C THR A 56 -7.93 4.93 16.22
N PHE A 57 -7.77 4.16 17.28
CA PHE A 57 -7.93 2.70 17.24
C PHE A 57 -9.37 2.30 17.55
N SER A 58 -9.86 1.31 16.82
CA SER A 58 -11.15 0.66 17.06
C SER A 58 -11.03 -0.85 16.90
N GLY A 59 -12.08 -1.61 17.24
CA GLY A 59 -12.09 -3.08 17.13
C GLY A 59 -11.66 -3.81 18.40
N LEU A 60 -11.40 -5.12 18.27
CA LEU A 60 -11.07 -6.01 19.40
C LEU A 60 -9.63 -5.79 19.87
N VAL A 61 -9.38 -5.94 21.17
CA VAL A 61 -8.05 -5.74 21.81
C VAL A 61 -6.90 -6.49 21.11
N ARG A 62 -7.17 -7.66 20.52
CA ARG A 62 -6.16 -8.49 19.82
C ARG A 62 -6.13 -8.32 18.29
N ARG A 63 -7.04 -7.52 17.72
CA ARG A 63 -7.12 -7.21 16.29
C ARG A 63 -7.66 -5.79 16.05
N PRO A 64 -7.08 -4.73 16.65
CA PRO A 64 -7.60 -3.40 16.43
C PRO A 64 -7.26 -2.92 15.02
N ASP A 65 -8.09 -2.01 14.50
CA ASP A 65 -7.86 -1.28 13.26
C ASP A 65 -7.64 0.19 13.58
N VAL A 66 -6.58 0.75 13.02
CA VAL A 66 -6.31 2.18 13.09
C VAL A 66 -7.07 2.88 11.98
N LYS A 67 -7.85 3.89 12.36
CA LYS A 67 -8.32 4.91 11.45
C LYS A 67 -7.27 6.01 11.38
N LEU A 68 -6.68 6.19 10.20
CA LEU A 68 -5.63 7.19 9.98
C LEU A 68 -6.23 8.59 9.78
N PRO A 69 -5.46 9.65 10.08
CA PRO A 69 -6.00 11.01 10.13
C PRO A 69 -6.65 11.52 8.83
N TYR A 70 -6.10 11.14 7.67
CA TYR A 70 -6.68 11.51 6.36
C TYR A 70 -8.15 11.10 6.22
N ALA A 71 -8.58 10.04 6.91
CA ALA A 71 -9.92 9.47 6.79
C ALA A 71 -11.01 10.29 7.49
N THR A 72 -10.64 11.27 8.31
CA THR A 72 -11.58 12.19 8.97
C THR A 72 -11.57 13.58 8.36
N ASN A 73 -10.83 13.75 7.26
CA ASN A 73 -10.63 15.06 6.67
C ASN A 73 -11.83 15.47 5.81
N SER A 74 -12.33 16.69 6.03
CA SER A 74 -13.37 17.36 5.23
C SER A 74 -12.78 18.36 4.20
N PHE A 75 -11.55 18.11 3.76
CA PHE A 75 -10.81 19.01 2.89
C PHE A 75 -11.51 19.24 1.54
N ALA A 76 -11.64 20.52 1.16
CA ALA A 76 -12.22 20.96 -0.10
C ALA A 76 -11.20 21.83 -0.85
N PRO A 77 -10.22 21.21 -1.53
CA PRO A 77 -9.20 21.97 -2.25
C PRO A 77 -9.81 22.75 -3.42
N SER A 78 -9.18 23.87 -3.76
CA SER A 78 -9.51 24.64 -4.96
C SER A 78 -8.27 24.93 -5.79
N CYS A 79 -8.45 25.00 -7.10
CA CYS A 79 -7.40 25.31 -8.07
C CYS A 79 -8.04 25.97 -9.30
N CYS A 80 -7.33 26.89 -9.96
CA CYS A 80 -7.86 27.64 -11.12
C CYS A 80 -9.21 28.36 -10.87
N GLY A 81 -9.46 28.78 -9.63
CA GLY A 81 -10.68 29.51 -9.26
C GLY A 81 -11.92 28.63 -9.05
N ALA A 82 -11.79 27.31 -9.09
CA ALA A 82 -12.88 26.36 -8.86
C ALA A 82 -12.50 25.28 -7.83
N PRO A 83 -13.48 24.64 -7.15
CA PRO A 83 -13.24 23.44 -6.37
C PRO A 83 -12.61 22.34 -7.22
N MET A 84 -11.67 21.59 -6.65
CA MET A 84 -11.11 20.40 -7.30
C MET A 84 -12.06 19.21 -7.14
N GLU A 85 -12.05 18.31 -8.13
CA GLU A 85 -12.91 17.13 -8.15
C GLU A 85 -12.19 15.94 -7.52
N PRO A 86 -12.86 15.09 -6.72
CA PRO A 86 -12.27 13.84 -6.27
C PRO A 86 -11.82 12.98 -7.46
N LEU A 87 -10.64 12.40 -7.38
CA LEU A 87 -10.20 11.38 -8.32
C LEU A 87 -10.95 10.08 -8.02
N THR A 88 -11.82 9.70 -8.94
CA THR A 88 -12.65 8.50 -8.83
C THR A 88 -12.03 7.31 -9.57
N GLY A 89 -12.58 6.12 -9.28
CA GLY A 89 -12.26 4.88 -9.96
C GLY A 89 -12.52 4.90 -11.47
N PRO A 90 -12.00 3.90 -12.20
CA PRO A 90 -12.31 3.70 -13.61
C PRO A 90 -13.81 3.59 -13.83
N THR A 91 -14.29 4.08 -14.97
CA THR A 91 -15.66 3.81 -15.43
C THR A 91 -15.79 2.36 -15.91
N ALA A 92 -17.01 1.87 -16.09
CA ALA A 92 -17.26 0.54 -16.67
C ALA A 92 -16.62 0.38 -18.07
N GLN A 93 -16.42 1.48 -18.78
CA GLN A 93 -15.80 1.50 -20.11
C GLN A 93 -14.27 1.38 -20.02
N THR A 94 -13.64 1.97 -19.01
CA THR A 94 -12.18 2.00 -18.86
C THR A 94 -11.62 0.91 -17.95
N SER A 95 -12.47 0.19 -17.20
CA SER A 95 -12.04 -0.80 -16.22
C SER A 95 -11.26 -1.98 -16.82
N ALA A 96 -11.54 -2.36 -18.06
CA ALA A 96 -10.84 -3.44 -18.76
C ALA A 96 -9.55 -2.99 -19.46
N ALA A 97 -9.23 -1.70 -19.44
CA ALA A 97 -8.08 -1.14 -20.16
C ALA A 97 -6.77 -1.21 -19.37
N PHE A 98 -6.84 -1.44 -18.06
CA PHE A 98 -5.70 -1.41 -17.15
C PHE A 98 -5.90 -2.36 -15.98
N GLU A 99 -4.90 -3.18 -15.67
CA GLU A 99 -4.91 -4.13 -14.57
C GLU A 99 -3.72 -3.88 -13.64
N LEU A 100 -3.96 -3.87 -12.33
CA LEU A 100 -2.92 -3.90 -11.31
C LEU A 100 -2.73 -5.32 -10.78
N ARG A 101 -1.47 -5.69 -10.54
CA ARG A 101 -1.11 -6.90 -9.80
C ARG A 101 0.01 -6.57 -8.82
N TYR A 102 0.17 -7.38 -7.79
CA TYR A 102 1.24 -7.20 -6.82
C TYR A 102 1.79 -8.53 -6.32
N ASP A 103 3.05 -8.47 -5.87
CA ASP A 103 3.63 -9.48 -4.99
C ASP A 103 4.13 -8.78 -3.73
N ILE A 104 4.07 -9.48 -2.60
CA ILE A 104 4.87 -9.13 -1.42
C ILE A 104 6.06 -10.08 -1.41
N VAL A 105 7.26 -9.55 -1.35
CA VAL A 105 8.52 -10.31 -1.40
C VAL A 105 9.41 -9.99 -0.22
N GLY A 106 10.40 -10.85 0.01
CA GLY A 106 11.24 -10.82 1.20
C GLY A 106 10.57 -11.47 2.41
N GLY A 107 11.21 -11.35 3.57
CA GLY A 107 10.80 -12.03 4.80
C GLY A 107 10.82 -11.13 6.03
N PHE A 108 11.24 -11.70 7.16
CA PHE A 108 11.23 -11.01 8.46
C PHE A 108 12.15 -9.80 8.54
N ASP A 109 13.31 -9.90 7.89
CA ASP A 109 14.36 -8.90 8.03
C ASP A 109 14.17 -7.76 7.01
N GLU A 110 13.62 -8.05 5.84
CA GLU A 110 13.26 -7.06 4.84
C GLU A 110 12.08 -7.57 4.01
N ASN A 111 11.07 -6.73 3.80
CA ASN A 111 10.04 -7.04 2.82
C ASN A 111 9.66 -5.81 2.00
N ALA A 112 9.16 -6.09 0.81
CA ALA A 112 8.78 -5.09 -0.15
C ALA A 112 7.51 -5.51 -0.87
N LEU A 113 6.79 -4.51 -1.40
CA LEU A 113 5.68 -4.72 -2.31
C LEU A 113 6.16 -4.40 -3.73
N ARG A 114 6.04 -5.37 -4.64
CA ARG A 114 6.25 -5.15 -6.08
C ARG A 114 4.90 -4.95 -6.73
N VAL A 115 4.73 -3.84 -7.44
CA VAL A 115 3.49 -3.51 -8.14
C VAL A 115 3.72 -3.60 -9.63
N TYR A 116 2.89 -4.39 -10.31
CA TYR A 116 2.90 -4.60 -11.75
C TYR A 116 1.64 -4.00 -12.35
N TRP A 117 1.72 -3.65 -13.63
CA TRP A 117 0.56 -3.24 -14.40
C TRP A 117 0.64 -3.75 -15.83
N THR A 118 -0.54 -3.94 -16.42
CA THR A 118 -0.72 -4.21 -17.86
C THR A 118 -1.77 -3.24 -18.39
N SER A 119 -1.65 -2.88 -19.67
CA SER A 119 -2.60 -1.98 -20.32
C SER A 119 -2.71 -2.27 -21.81
N ASN A 120 -3.89 -2.02 -22.38
CA ASN A 120 -4.16 -2.35 -23.78
C ASN A 120 -3.43 -1.43 -24.78
N GLU A 121 -3.15 -0.18 -24.39
CA GLU A 121 -2.52 0.85 -25.25
C GLU A 121 -1.15 1.32 -24.71
N GLY A 122 -0.50 0.52 -23.85
CA GLY A 122 0.78 0.91 -23.26
C GLY A 122 0.68 2.09 -22.26
N ALA A 123 -0.54 2.46 -21.86
CA ALA A 123 -0.77 3.42 -20.79
C ALA A 123 -0.03 2.98 -19.51
N ALA A 124 0.75 3.89 -18.94
CA ALA A 124 1.42 3.71 -17.66
C ALA A 124 0.78 4.63 -16.62
N PRO A 125 0.77 4.25 -15.32
CA PRO A 125 0.43 5.20 -14.27
C PRO A 125 1.37 6.40 -14.34
N ARG A 126 0.90 7.58 -13.95
CA ARG A 126 1.79 8.72 -13.67
C ARG A 126 2.50 8.55 -12.34
N TRP A 127 1.80 7.95 -11.40
CA TRP A 127 2.30 7.63 -10.07
C TRP A 127 1.52 6.46 -9.50
N ILE A 128 2.16 5.76 -8.58
CA ILE A 128 1.53 4.75 -7.74
C ILE A 128 1.75 5.18 -6.29
N ALA A 129 0.70 5.10 -5.48
CA ALA A 129 0.75 5.29 -4.05
C ALA A 129 0.43 3.98 -3.34
N LEU A 130 1.06 3.77 -2.19
CA LEU A 130 0.82 2.66 -1.28
C LEU A 130 0.38 3.23 0.07
N LYS A 131 -0.84 2.92 0.47
CA LYS A 131 -1.38 3.16 1.81
C LYS A 131 -0.91 2.04 2.74
N THR A 132 -0.40 2.42 3.90
CA THR A 132 0.15 1.52 4.90
C THR A 132 -0.33 1.91 6.30
N PHE A 133 0.17 1.23 7.34
CA PHE A 133 -0.15 1.55 8.72
C PHE A 133 0.53 2.85 9.16
N MET A 134 1.75 3.10 8.69
CA MET A 134 2.51 4.30 9.04
C MET A 134 2.21 5.51 8.13
N GLY A 135 1.26 5.40 7.21
CA GLY A 135 0.83 6.50 6.35
C GLY A 135 0.74 6.08 4.89
N SER A 136 1.51 6.74 4.03
CA SER A 136 1.56 6.39 2.61
C SER A 136 2.91 6.68 1.98
N GLN A 137 3.28 5.88 0.99
CA GLN A 137 4.41 6.15 0.09
C GLN A 137 3.86 6.45 -1.31
N LEU A 138 4.44 7.44 -2.00
CA LEU A 138 4.11 7.73 -3.40
C LEU A 138 5.38 7.68 -4.23
N LYS A 139 5.28 7.05 -5.41
CA LYS A 139 6.37 6.99 -6.38
C LYS A 139 5.85 7.37 -7.75
N TYR A 140 6.55 8.30 -8.40
CA TYR A 140 6.32 8.60 -9.80
C TYR A 140 6.78 7.44 -10.67
N VAL A 141 6.04 7.18 -11.74
CA VAL A 141 6.47 6.28 -12.80
C VAL A 141 7.13 7.16 -13.85
N MET A 142 8.45 7.03 -13.97
CA MET A 142 9.21 7.78 -14.97
C MET A 142 8.86 7.30 -16.38
N PRO A 143 9.05 8.14 -17.41
CA PRO A 143 8.97 7.69 -18.80
C PRO A 143 9.78 6.40 -19.00
N ASP A 144 9.24 5.47 -19.78
CA ASP A 144 9.83 4.17 -20.12
C ASP A 144 10.03 3.20 -18.93
N LYS A 145 9.64 3.57 -17.71
CA LYS A 145 9.68 2.65 -16.57
C LYS A 145 8.72 1.49 -16.82
N GLN A 146 9.28 0.30 -17.03
CA GLN A 146 8.52 -0.94 -17.08
C GLN A 146 8.20 -1.46 -15.67
N PRO A 147 7.09 -2.19 -15.45
CA PRO A 147 6.83 -2.84 -14.17
C PRO A 147 7.95 -3.85 -13.81
N PRO A 148 8.18 -4.13 -12.51
CA PRO A 148 7.44 -3.60 -11.36
C PRO A 148 7.96 -2.25 -10.84
N LEU A 149 7.10 -1.55 -10.10
CA LEU A 149 7.51 -0.50 -9.16
C LEU A 149 7.56 -1.09 -7.75
N VAL A 150 8.66 -0.88 -7.03
CA VAL A 150 8.91 -1.51 -5.72
C VAL A 150 8.72 -0.50 -4.59
N PHE A 151 7.98 -0.86 -3.56
CA PHE A 151 7.87 -0.13 -2.29
C PHE A 151 8.54 -0.93 -1.19
N ALA A 152 9.58 -0.37 -0.57
CA ALA A 152 10.23 -0.99 0.57
C ALA A 152 9.36 -0.76 1.82
N LEU A 153 9.23 -1.78 2.65
CA LEU A 153 8.53 -1.70 3.92
C LEU A 153 9.56 -1.71 5.04
N GLY A 154 9.38 -0.82 6.01
CA GLY A 154 10.24 -0.68 7.18
C GLY A 154 9.41 -0.48 8.43
N ASP A 155 10.04 -0.68 9.57
CA ASP A 155 9.43 -0.50 10.89
C ASP A 155 8.08 -1.24 11.01
N GLU A 156 7.02 -0.68 11.59
CA GLU A 156 5.72 -1.36 11.70
C GLU A 156 5.10 -1.74 10.35
N ASP A 157 5.51 -1.13 9.24
CA ASP A 157 5.10 -1.58 7.91
C ASP A 157 5.76 -2.88 7.46
N ALA A 158 6.94 -3.20 7.99
CA ALA A 158 7.66 -4.45 7.71
C ALA A 158 7.13 -5.67 8.48
N TYR A 159 6.10 -5.54 9.31
CA TYR A 159 5.57 -6.66 10.09
C TYR A 159 5.14 -7.84 9.19
N ALA A 160 5.60 -9.05 9.53
CA ALA A 160 5.31 -10.30 8.83
C ALA A 160 5.36 -11.50 9.80
N TYR A 161 4.45 -12.47 9.60
CA TYR A 161 4.38 -13.71 10.41
C TYR A 161 5.20 -14.87 9.84
N CYS A 162 5.64 -14.78 8.59
CA CYS A 162 6.42 -15.81 7.89
C CYS A 162 7.45 -15.17 6.96
N ASP A 163 8.35 -15.98 6.42
CA ASP A 163 9.39 -15.67 5.44
C ASP A 163 9.08 -16.20 4.04
N GLU A 164 7.81 -16.54 3.77
CA GLU A 164 7.36 -16.95 2.44
C GLU A 164 7.64 -15.85 1.40
N ASP A 165 8.35 -16.22 0.33
CA ASP A 165 8.74 -15.32 -0.75
C ASP A 165 8.46 -15.95 -2.13
N PRO A 166 7.46 -15.47 -2.90
CA PRO A 166 6.53 -14.39 -2.54
C PRO A 166 5.52 -14.83 -1.47
N CYS A 167 4.98 -13.86 -0.73
CA CYS A 167 3.96 -14.10 0.28
C CYS A 167 2.73 -14.80 -0.31
N VAL A 168 2.31 -15.91 0.31
CA VAL A 168 1.15 -16.71 -0.12
C VAL A 168 -0.21 -16.15 0.30
N CYS A 169 -0.28 -14.92 0.81
CA CYS A 169 -1.53 -14.28 1.26
C CYS A 169 -2.33 -15.11 2.28
N CYS A 170 -1.63 -15.71 3.26
CA CYS A 170 -2.25 -16.52 4.31
C CYS A 170 -3.27 -15.74 5.17
N THR A 171 -4.04 -16.48 5.97
CA THR A 171 -5.10 -15.98 6.89
C THR A 171 -4.64 -14.92 7.90
N PHE A 172 -3.34 -14.80 8.15
CA PHE A 172 -2.81 -13.78 9.06
C PHE A 172 -2.81 -12.37 8.46
N HIS A 173 -2.86 -12.25 7.13
CA HIS A 173 -2.96 -10.97 6.40
C HIS A 173 -2.03 -9.88 6.97
N CYS A 174 -0.71 -10.11 6.97
CA CYS A 174 0.27 -9.24 7.62
C CYS A 174 0.19 -7.76 7.19
N LYS A 175 -0.31 -7.50 5.98
CA LYS A 175 -0.52 -6.16 5.41
C LYS A 175 -2.00 -5.76 5.35
N ARG A 176 -2.80 -6.22 6.32
CA ARG A 176 -4.25 -5.95 6.41
C ARG A 176 -4.55 -4.44 6.31
N GLY A 177 -5.48 -4.10 5.42
CA GLY A 177 -5.93 -2.73 5.20
C GLY A 177 -4.96 -1.87 4.37
N PHE A 178 -3.84 -2.43 3.90
CA PHE A 178 -3.00 -1.74 2.93
C PHE A 178 -3.73 -1.66 1.59
N GLU A 179 -3.47 -0.61 0.81
CA GLU A 179 -4.12 -0.40 -0.48
C GLU A 179 -3.16 0.26 -1.47
N ILE A 180 -3.18 -0.20 -2.70
CA ILE A 180 -2.44 0.38 -3.82
C ILE A 180 -3.38 1.32 -4.56
N TYR A 181 -2.89 2.50 -4.93
CA TYR A 181 -3.55 3.41 -5.84
C TYR A 181 -2.65 3.70 -7.04
N ALA A 182 -3.16 3.63 -8.25
CA ALA A 182 -2.47 4.03 -9.46
C ALA A 182 -3.31 5.06 -10.22
N TYR A 183 -2.74 6.25 -10.45
CA TYR A 183 -3.39 7.24 -11.31
C TYR A 183 -2.90 7.09 -12.73
N VAL A 184 -3.83 6.80 -13.64
CA VAL A 184 -3.56 6.61 -15.06
C VAL A 184 -4.36 7.67 -15.84
N ASP A 185 -3.69 8.47 -16.65
CA ASP A 185 -4.34 9.48 -17.48
C ASP A 185 -5.37 8.81 -18.41
N GLY A 186 -6.56 9.41 -18.54
CA GLY A 186 -7.65 8.87 -19.33
C GLY A 186 -8.45 7.72 -18.69
N ILE A 187 -7.94 7.10 -17.61
CA ILE A 187 -8.63 6.02 -16.88
C ILE A 187 -9.11 6.48 -15.50
N GLY A 188 -8.30 7.25 -14.78
CA GLY A 188 -8.60 7.69 -13.42
C GLY A 188 -7.78 6.97 -12.35
N LEU A 189 -8.33 6.84 -11.15
CA LEU A 189 -7.65 6.27 -9.99
C LEU A 189 -8.00 4.79 -9.82
N VAL A 190 -7.12 3.90 -10.25
CA VAL A 190 -7.29 2.46 -10.01
C VAL A 190 -6.84 2.15 -8.59
N SER A 191 -7.70 1.53 -7.77
CA SER A 191 -7.32 1.07 -6.42
C SER A 191 -7.40 -0.45 -6.28
N MET A 192 -6.52 -1.01 -5.45
CA MET A 192 -6.46 -2.45 -5.20
C MET A 192 -6.06 -2.71 -3.74
N PRO A 193 -6.91 -3.37 -2.93
CA PRO A 193 -6.56 -3.74 -1.57
C PRO A 193 -5.46 -4.82 -1.57
N ILE A 194 -4.57 -4.74 -0.58
CA ILE A 194 -3.56 -5.77 -0.31
C ILE A 194 -4.12 -6.66 0.79
N HIS A 195 -4.24 -7.96 0.48
CA HIS A 195 -5.01 -8.94 1.23
C HIS A 195 -6.49 -8.55 1.38
N ARG A 196 -7.32 -9.01 0.44
CA ARG A 196 -8.78 -9.02 0.61
C ARG A 196 -9.17 -10.35 1.23
N GLU A 197 -9.96 -10.32 2.30
CA GLU A 197 -10.66 -11.51 2.76
C GLU A 197 -11.68 -11.89 1.66
N ASP A 198 -11.49 -13.03 1.01
CA ASP A 198 -12.58 -13.67 0.28
C ASP A 198 -13.54 -14.22 1.35
N LEU A 199 -14.46 -13.40 1.83
CA LEU A 199 -15.53 -13.80 2.76
C LEU A 199 -16.59 -14.72 2.10
N LEU A 200 -16.29 -15.28 0.93
CA LEU A 200 -17.15 -16.15 0.16
C LEU A 200 -16.36 -17.38 -0.31
N GLY A 201 -16.13 -18.28 0.64
CA GLY A 201 -15.82 -19.70 0.41
C GLY A 201 -16.86 -20.55 1.12
#